data_AF-A0A6B2XLM0-F1
#
_entry.id   AF-A0A6B2XLM0-F1
#
_cell.length_a   1.000
_cell.length_b   1.000
_cell.length_c   1.000
_cell.angle_alpha   90.00
_cell.angle_beta   90.00
_cell.angle_gamma   90.00
#
_symmetry.space_group_name_H-M   'P 1'
#
loop_
_entity.id
_entity.type
_entity.pdbx_description
1 polymer ?
#
loop_
_entity_poly.entity_id
_entity_poly.type
_entity_poly.pdbx_seq_one_letter_code
_entity_poly.pdbx_strand_id
1 'polypeptide(L)'
;AGHGSQVNEDNAVTRLAEAVARIGAHHWPNTLTPTVDKLLRGVADLTGLRYDPEDPSSVAALVAALGPASRFVGATVRHTSNPTQLTAGYKANVIPGRAEAAIDARLLPGHEDEGFATLRALAGDHVRVEEIHRDIALEVPFEGDLVDAMVDSLLAEDPEATVLPYTLSGGTDNKSLARLG
;
A
#
# COMPACT_ATOMS: atom_id res chain seq x y z
N ALA A 1 -14.66 -3.31 31.46
CA ALA A 1 -15.41 -2.04 31.48
C ALA A 1 -15.40 -1.51 32.90
N GLY A 2 -15.24 -0.20 33.10
CA GLY A 2 -15.04 0.38 34.44
C GLY A 2 -15.62 1.79 34.56
N HIS A 3 -15.77 2.28 35.79
CA HIS A 3 -16.18 3.65 36.04
C HIS A 3 -15.01 4.61 35.82
N GLY A 4 -15.20 5.72 35.09
CA GLY A 4 -14.12 6.63 34.70
C GLY A 4 -13.38 7.33 35.86
N SER A 5 -13.94 7.29 37.07
CA SER A 5 -13.32 7.85 38.28
C SER A 5 -12.48 6.86 39.09
N GLN A 6 -12.42 5.59 38.69
CA GLN A 6 -11.65 4.55 39.37
C GLN A 6 -10.28 4.39 38.70
N VAL A 7 -9.28 3.98 39.48
CA VAL A 7 -7.97 3.60 38.93
C VAL A 7 -8.16 2.39 38.01
N ASN A 8 -7.81 2.55 36.74
CA ASN A 8 -7.84 1.49 35.75
C ASN A 8 -6.66 1.66 34.79
N GLU A 9 -5.76 0.69 34.79
CA GLU A 9 -4.58 0.64 33.91
C GLU A 9 -4.86 -0.12 32.59
N ASP A 10 -6.02 -0.78 32.50
CA ASP A 10 -6.47 -1.55 31.35
C ASP A 10 -7.62 -0.82 30.62
N ASN A 11 -7.22 0.17 29.81
CA ASN A 11 -8.14 0.99 29.02
C ASN A 11 -8.03 0.63 27.53
N ALA A 12 -9.06 -0.04 27.00
CA ALA A 12 -9.15 -0.44 25.60
C ALA A 12 -9.00 0.75 24.62
N VAL A 13 -9.51 1.94 24.98
CA VAL A 13 -9.36 3.14 24.15
C VAL A 13 -7.91 3.55 24.05
N THR A 14 -7.21 3.64 25.18
CA THR A 14 -5.80 4.06 25.22
C THR A 14 -4.92 3.08 24.45
N ARG A 15 -5.07 1.77 24.71
CA ARG A 15 -4.28 0.73 24.02
C ARG A 15 -4.49 0.74 22.52
N LEU A 16 -5.74 0.83 22.06
CA LEU A 16 -6.04 0.87 20.63
C LEU A 16 -5.57 2.16 19.99
N ALA A 17 -5.76 3.31 20.64
CA ALA A 17 -5.34 4.60 20.11
C ALA A 17 -3.82 4.66 19.90
N GLU A 18 -3.03 4.12 20.83
CA GLU A 18 -1.59 3.99 20.68
C GLU A 18 -1.20 3.10 19.49
N ALA A 19 -1.86 1.95 19.31
CA ALA A 19 -1.63 1.06 18.18
C ALA A 19 -1.98 1.72 16.83
N VAL A 20 -3.16 2.35 16.74
CA VAL A 20 -3.61 3.08 15.56
C VAL A 20 -2.67 4.23 15.22
N ALA A 21 -2.19 4.97 16.22
CA ALA A 21 -1.22 6.04 16.03
C ALA A 21 0.12 5.51 15.49
N ARG A 22 0.65 4.41 16.04
CA ARG A 22 1.87 3.76 15.53
C ARG A 22 1.70 3.30 14.08
N ILE A 23 0.58 2.67 13.74
CA ILE A 23 0.30 2.21 12.37
C ILE A 23 0.15 3.39 11.40
N GLY A 24 -0.62 4.41 11.77
CA GLY A 24 -0.87 5.57 10.90
C GLY A 24 0.34 6.49 10.73
N ALA A 25 1.27 6.50 11.69
CA ALA A 25 2.53 7.24 11.60
C ALA A 25 3.69 6.43 11.02
N HIS A 26 3.49 5.14 10.73
CA HIS A 26 4.55 4.28 10.21
C HIS A 26 4.95 4.69 8.80
N HIS A 27 6.22 5.07 8.63
CA HIS A 27 6.78 5.34 7.33
C HIS A 27 7.32 4.05 6.71
N TRP A 28 6.57 3.49 5.77
CA TRP A 28 6.99 2.32 5.02
C TRP A 28 8.25 2.62 4.19
N PRO A 29 9.27 1.75 4.22
CA PRO A 29 10.41 1.86 3.32
C PRO A 29 9.98 1.64 1.86
N ASN A 30 10.80 2.11 0.91
CA ASN A 30 10.59 1.78 -0.49
C ASN A 30 10.79 0.27 -0.69
N THR A 31 9.88 -0.32 -1.46
CA THR A 31 9.95 -1.73 -1.86
C THR A 31 9.49 -1.76 -3.31
N LEU A 32 10.44 -1.69 -4.24
CA LEU A 32 10.12 -1.59 -5.66
C LEU A 32 9.88 -3.00 -6.21
N THR A 33 8.65 -3.28 -6.63
CA THR A 33 8.36 -4.52 -7.37
C THR A 33 9.01 -4.47 -8.76
N PRO A 34 9.22 -5.62 -9.44
CA PRO A 34 9.78 -5.64 -10.79
C PRO A 34 9.08 -4.69 -11.78
N THR A 35 7.75 -4.58 -11.69
CA THR A 35 6.97 -3.67 -12.55
C THR A 35 7.29 -2.20 -12.27
N VAL A 36 7.37 -1.81 -11.00
CA VAL A 36 7.64 -0.43 -10.60
C VAL A 36 9.09 -0.05 -10.90
N ASP A 37 10.05 -0.95 -10.69
CA ASP A 37 11.44 -0.77 -11.11
C ASP A 37 11.55 -0.54 -12.63
N LYS A 38 10.89 -1.38 -13.45
CA LYS A 38 10.87 -1.22 -14.91
C LYS A 38 10.23 0.11 -15.35
N LEU A 39 9.14 0.54 -14.72
CA LEU A 39 8.54 1.85 -14.96
C LEU A 39 9.53 2.98 -14.65
N LEU A 40 10.14 2.97 -13.46
CA LEU A 40 11.01 4.06 -13.02
C LEU A 40 12.29 4.15 -13.85
N ARG A 41 12.86 3.02 -14.29
CA ARG A 41 13.95 3.00 -15.28
C ARG A 41 13.55 3.70 -16.58
N GLY A 42 12.39 3.36 -17.13
CA GLY A 42 11.90 3.99 -18.36
C GLY A 42 11.64 5.49 -18.19
N VAL A 43 11.11 5.92 -17.05
CA VAL A 43 10.96 7.35 -16.72
C VAL A 43 12.32 8.04 -16.64
N ALA A 44 13.32 7.39 -16.05
CA ALA A 44 14.68 7.93 -15.96
C ALA A 44 15.27 8.13 -17.36
N ASP A 45 15.11 7.15 -18.25
CA ASP A 45 15.58 7.23 -19.64
C ASP A 45 14.89 8.38 -20.41
N LEU A 46 13.58 8.54 -20.23
CA LEU A 46 12.80 9.60 -20.89
C LEU A 46 13.11 11.01 -20.37
N THR A 47 13.44 11.13 -19.09
CA THR A 47 13.63 12.44 -18.43
C THR A 47 15.09 12.84 -18.27
N GLY A 48 16.02 11.89 -18.45
CA GLY A 48 17.45 12.06 -18.16
C GLY A 48 17.78 12.15 -16.66
N LEU A 49 16.81 11.86 -15.78
CA LEU A 49 17.03 11.87 -14.33
C LEU A 49 17.81 10.64 -13.88
N ARG A 50 18.58 10.76 -12.79
CA ARG A 50 19.28 9.61 -12.18
C ARG A 50 18.25 8.66 -11.56
N TYR A 51 18.41 7.37 -11.86
CA TYR A 51 17.75 6.30 -11.13
C TYR A 51 18.71 5.57 -10.19
N ASP A 52 18.37 5.55 -8.91
CA ASP A 52 18.98 4.74 -7.88
C ASP A 52 17.85 4.17 -6.98
N PRO A 53 17.57 2.85 -7.04
CA PRO A 53 16.45 2.25 -6.30
C PRO A 53 16.62 2.33 -4.78
N GLU A 54 17.86 2.45 -4.30
CA GLU A 54 18.19 2.51 -2.87
C GLU A 54 18.17 3.95 -2.32
N ASP A 55 18.06 4.95 -3.19
CA ASP A 55 17.97 6.37 -2.82
C ASP A 55 16.50 6.84 -2.90
N PRO A 56 15.82 7.05 -1.75
CA PRO A 56 14.43 7.51 -1.75
C PRO A 56 14.23 8.84 -2.46
N SER A 57 15.25 9.70 -2.51
CA SER A 57 15.16 10.99 -3.19
C SER A 57 15.20 10.84 -4.72
N SER A 58 15.95 9.87 -5.24
CA SER A 58 15.95 9.50 -6.66
C SER A 58 14.59 8.95 -7.08
N VAL A 59 14.04 8.01 -6.31
CA VAL A 59 12.69 7.46 -6.55
C VAL A 59 11.63 8.56 -6.51
N ALA A 60 11.68 9.45 -5.51
CA ALA A 60 10.73 10.55 -5.38
C ALA A 60 10.81 11.53 -6.56
N ALA A 61 12.02 11.83 -7.06
CA ALA A 61 12.21 12.70 -8.22
C ALA A 61 11.59 12.10 -9.50
N LEU A 62 11.78 10.80 -9.73
CA LEU A 62 11.19 10.10 -10.88
C LEU A 62 9.67 10.01 -10.78
N VAL A 63 9.13 9.71 -9.59
CA VAL A 63 7.68 9.73 -9.36
C VAL A 63 7.12 11.13 -9.59
N ALA A 64 7.81 12.19 -9.17
CA ALA A 64 7.38 13.56 -9.40
C ALA A 64 7.38 13.95 -10.90
N ALA A 65 8.35 13.43 -11.67
CA ALA A 65 8.45 13.69 -13.11
C ALA A 65 7.24 13.16 -13.92
N LEU A 66 6.48 12.21 -13.38
CA LEU A 66 5.23 11.71 -13.97
C LEU A 66 4.06 12.71 -13.89
N GLY A 67 4.25 13.85 -13.24
CA GLY A 67 3.23 14.91 -13.14
C GLY A 67 1.93 14.40 -12.51
N PRO A 68 0.76 14.53 -13.17
CA PRO A 68 -0.51 14.04 -12.63
C PRO A 68 -0.53 12.55 -12.29
N ALA A 69 0.28 11.72 -12.98
CA ALA A 69 0.33 10.28 -12.75
C ALA A 69 1.12 9.89 -11.48
N SER A 70 1.86 10.83 -10.88
CA SER A 70 2.64 10.64 -9.65
C SER A 70 1.83 10.07 -8.49
N ARG A 71 0.54 10.42 -8.38
CA ARG A 71 -0.34 9.95 -7.29
C ARG A 71 -0.63 8.46 -7.40
N PHE A 72 -0.66 7.94 -8.62
CA PHE A 72 -0.94 6.53 -8.91
C PHE A 72 0.31 5.67 -8.68
N VAL A 73 1.44 6.07 -9.25
CA VAL A 73 2.72 5.36 -9.10
C VAL A 73 3.31 5.52 -7.71
N GLY A 74 3.18 6.70 -7.10
CA GLY A 74 3.66 6.94 -5.73
C GLY A 74 2.95 6.08 -4.68
N ALA A 75 1.78 5.53 -4.99
CA ALA A 75 1.05 4.59 -4.14
C ALA A 75 1.56 3.14 -4.27
N THR A 76 2.47 2.85 -5.19
CA THR A 76 3.00 1.50 -5.45
C THR A 76 4.50 1.36 -5.19
N VAL A 77 5.20 2.44 -4.82
CA VAL A 77 6.65 2.37 -4.46
C VAL A 77 6.90 1.80 -3.05
N ARG A 78 5.85 1.68 -2.23
CA ARG A 78 5.88 1.15 -0.87
C ARG A 78 4.49 0.68 -0.46
N HIS A 79 4.43 -0.13 0.58
CA HIS A 79 3.18 -0.42 1.28
C HIS A 79 2.52 0.86 1.80
N THR A 80 1.20 0.83 1.98
CA THR A 80 0.47 1.88 2.70
C THR A 80 -0.47 1.26 3.72
N SER A 81 -0.70 1.96 4.82
CA SER A 81 -1.61 1.54 5.89
C SER A 81 -2.28 2.77 6.51
N ASN A 82 -3.57 2.95 6.23
CA ASN A 82 -4.32 4.12 6.67
C ASN A 82 -5.43 3.69 7.65
N PRO A 83 -5.47 4.23 8.87
CA PRO A 83 -6.66 4.08 9.72
C PRO A 83 -7.87 4.72 9.07
N THR A 84 -8.95 3.97 8.89
CA THR A 84 -10.17 4.42 8.20
C THR A 84 -11.41 4.43 9.08
N GLN A 85 -11.43 3.68 10.18
CA GLN A 85 -12.52 3.68 11.14
C GLN A 85 -12.01 3.49 12.57
N LEU A 86 -12.69 4.09 13.55
CA LEU A 86 -12.40 3.93 14.98
C LEU A 86 -13.73 3.98 15.75
N THR A 87 -13.99 2.97 16.58
CA THR A 87 -15.21 2.86 17.39
C THR A 87 -14.87 2.46 18.82
N ALA A 88 -15.29 3.25 19.81
CA ALA A 88 -15.17 2.92 21.22
C ALA A 88 -16.10 3.77 22.10
N GLY A 89 -16.57 3.18 23.22
CA GLY A 89 -17.33 3.94 24.22
C GLY A 89 -18.80 4.17 23.85
N TYR A 90 -19.59 4.50 24.88
CA TYR A 90 -21.00 4.89 24.72
C TYR A 90 -21.45 5.97 25.71
N LYS A 91 -20.66 6.24 26.77
CA LYS A 91 -20.88 7.30 27.77
C LYS A 91 -19.55 7.88 28.22
N ALA A 92 -19.50 9.20 28.42
CA ALA A 92 -18.25 9.93 28.72
C ALA A 92 -17.58 9.54 30.06
N ASN A 93 -18.33 9.03 31.02
CA ASN A 93 -17.84 8.63 32.34
C ASN A 93 -17.65 7.11 32.51
N VAL A 94 -17.69 6.35 31.41
CA VAL A 94 -17.53 4.89 31.42
C VAL A 94 -16.32 4.51 30.56
N ILE A 95 -15.39 3.76 31.15
CA ILE A 95 -14.28 3.15 30.42
C ILE A 95 -14.84 1.93 29.66
N PRO A 96 -14.83 1.94 28.32
CA PRO A 96 -15.36 0.82 27.55
C PRO A 96 -14.53 -0.44 27.74
N GLY A 97 -15.18 -1.59 27.64
CA GLY A 97 -14.49 -2.89 27.66
C GLY A 97 -13.91 -3.30 26.30
N ARG A 98 -14.25 -2.58 25.22
CA ARG A 98 -13.83 -2.91 23.86
C ARG A 98 -13.70 -1.63 23.03
N ALA A 99 -12.71 -1.62 22.15
CA ALA A 99 -12.51 -0.62 21.13
C ALA A 99 -12.09 -1.35 19.84
N GLU A 100 -12.46 -0.82 18.68
CA GLU A 100 -12.16 -1.39 17.37
C GLU A 100 -11.70 -0.31 16.40
N ALA A 101 -10.80 -0.67 15.49
CA ALA A 101 -10.38 0.18 14.40
C ALA A 101 -10.23 -0.62 13.11
N ALA A 102 -10.49 0.02 11.98
CA ALA A 102 -10.22 -0.54 10.65
C ALA A 102 -9.00 0.15 10.04
N ILE A 103 -8.11 -0.64 9.44
CA ILE A 103 -6.95 -0.17 8.70
C ILE A 103 -7.13 -0.59 7.24
N ASP A 104 -7.11 0.36 6.30
CA ASP A 104 -6.99 0.08 4.88
C ASP A 104 -5.49 -0.05 4.53
N ALA A 105 -5.04 -1.28 4.36
CA ALA A 105 -3.67 -1.61 4.00
C ALA A 105 -3.57 -2.00 2.52
N ARG A 106 -2.71 -1.30 1.77
CA ARG A 106 -2.35 -1.67 0.39
C ARG A 106 -0.95 -2.25 0.43
N LEU A 107 -0.90 -3.58 0.43
CA LEU A 107 0.35 -4.32 0.41
C LEU A 107 0.74 -4.63 -1.03
N LEU A 108 2.05 -4.64 -1.28
CA LEU A 108 2.62 -4.81 -2.62
C LEU A 108 2.63 -6.30 -2.98
N PRO A 109 2.41 -6.65 -4.26
CA PRO A 109 2.53 -8.03 -4.73
C PRO A 109 3.85 -8.67 -4.31
N GLY A 110 3.78 -9.87 -3.75
CA GLY A 110 4.95 -10.65 -3.31
C GLY A 110 5.50 -10.26 -1.94
N HIS A 111 4.96 -9.21 -1.30
CA HIS A 111 5.41 -8.67 -0.02
C HIS A 111 4.28 -8.60 1.03
N GLU A 112 3.13 -9.24 0.79
CA GLU A 112 1.97 -9.13 1.67
C GLU A 112 2.25 -9.69 3.07
N ASP A 113 2.91 -10.84 3.19
CA ASP A 113 3.16 -11.46 4.49
C ASP A 113 4.13 -10.61 5.35
N GLU A 114 5.11 -9.97 4.73
CA GLU A 114 6.02 -9.00 5.38
C GLU A 114 5.24 -7.78 5.88
N GLY A 115 4.38 -7.20 5.03
CA GLY A 115 3.53 -6.08 5.39
C GLY A 115 2.59 -6.42 6.56
N PHE A 116 1.96 -7.60 6.54
CA PHE A 116 1.12 -8.06 7.65
C PHE A 116 1.92 -8.30 8.94
N ALA A 117 3.13 -8.84 8.85
CA ALA A 117 3.99 -9.02 10.02
C ALA A 117 4.34 -7.66 10.66
N THR A 118 4.66 -6.66 9.84
CA THR A 118 4.93 -5.28 10.30
C THR A 118 3.71 -4.66 10.97
N LEU A 119 2.52 -4.79 10.38
CA LEU A 119 1.28 -4.29 10.99
C LEU A 119 0.98 -4.93 12.35
N ARG A 120 1.19 -6.25 12.48
CA ARG A 120 1.03 -6.96 13.76
C ARG A 120 2.04 -6.48 14.81
N ALA A 121 3.30 -6.29 14.41
CA ALA A 121 4.32 -5.75 15.31
C ALA A 121 3.98 -4.33 15.79
N LEU A 122 3.48 -3.46 14.89
CA LEU A 122 3.05 -2.11 15.22
C LEU A 122 1.82 -2.09 16.14
N ALA A 123 0.89 -3.04 15.96
CA ALA A 123 -0.28 -3.18 16.83
C ALA A 123 0.13 -3.53 18.28
N GLY A 124 1.14 -4.37 18.44
CA GLY A 124 1.67 -4.80 19.75
C GLY A 124 0.77 -5.81 20.46
N ASP A 125 1.19 -6.24 21.66
CA ASP A 125 0.65 -7.44 22.31
C ASP A 125 -0.77 -7.28 22.90
N HIS A 126 -1.24 -6.04 23.05
CA HIS A 126 -2.55 -5.73 23.62
C HIS A 126 -3.67 -5.61 22.59
N VAL A 127 -3.35 -5.69 21.29
CA VAL A 127 -4.31 -5.53 20.21
C VAL A 127 -4.30 -6.77 19.33
N ARG A 128 -5.45 -7.42 19.20
CA ARG A 128 -5.64 -8.51 18.25
C ARG A 128 -5.89 -7.95 16.86
N VAL A 129 -5.09 -8.37 15.89
CA VAL A 129 -5.26 -8.03 14.47
C VAL A 129 -5.99 -9.16 13.76
N GLU A 130 -7.08 -8.84 13.07
CA GLU A 130 -7.89 -9.77 12.28
C GLU A 130 -8.04 -9.23 10.85
N GLU A 131 -8.08 -10.14 9.86
CA GLU A 131 -8.35 -9.78 8.47
C GLU A 131 -9.87 -9.63 8.27
N ILE A 132 -10.33 -8.42 7.96
CA ILE A 132 -11.74 -8.15 7.60
C ILE A 132 -12.00 -8.63 6.17
N HIS A 133 -11.07 -8.30 5.27
CA HIS A 133 -11.09 -8.68 3.88
C HIS A 133 -9.65 -8.73 3.35
N ARG A 134 -9.27 -9.85 2.74
CA ARG A 134 -8.00 -10.04 2.05
C ARG A 134 -8.29 -10.53 0.64
N ASP A 135 -7.62 -9.92 -0.31
CA ASP A 135 -7.70 -10.29 -1.72
C ASP A 135 -6.28 -10.34 -2.29
N ILE A 136 -6.11 -11.03 -3.41
CA ILE A 136 -4.79 -11.24 -4.00
C ILE A 136 -4.20 -9.92 -4.52
N ALA A 137 -2.89 -9.73 -4.32
CA ALA A 137 -2.13 -8.75 -5.07
C ALA A 137 -1.55 -9.45 -6.30
N LEU A 138 -1.69 -8.82 -7.46
CA LEU A 138 -1.30 -9.41 -8.74
C LEU A 138 -0.12 -8.65 -9.33
N GLU A 139 0.86 -9.41 -9.80
CA GLU A 139 1.91 -8.94 -10.68
C GLU A 139 2.17 -10.02 -11.72
N VAL A 140 2.23 -9.61 -12.98
CA VAL A 140 2.55 -10.47 -14.12
C VAL A 140 3.69 -9.82 -14.91
N PRO A 141 4.57 -10.60 -15.54
CA PRO A 141 5.65 -10.05 -16.37
C PRO A 141 5.12 -9.12 -17.46
N PHE A 142 5.82 -8.01 -17.73
CA PHE A 142 5.54 -7.14 -18.88
C PHE A 142 6.21 -7.70 -20.14
N GLU A 143 5.68 -8.82 -20.61
CA GLU A 143 6.11 -9.60 -21.78
C GLU A 143 5.00 -10.60 -22.19
N GLY A 144 5.13 -11.16 -23.40
CA GLY A 144 4.27 -12.21 -23.91
C GLY A 144 3.27 -11.71 -24.95
N ASP A 145 2.71 -12.63 -25.74
CA ASP A 145 1.97 -12.33 -26.97
C ASP A 145 0.91 -11.23 -26.85
N LEU A 146 0.17 -11.18 -25.73
CA LEU A 146 -0.83 -10.13 -25.50
C LEU A 146 -0.19 -8.77 -25.25
N VAL A 147 0.84 -8.71 -24.40
CA VAL A 147 1.55 -7.47 -24.09
C VAL A 147 2.26 -6.95 -25.33
N ASP A 148 2.91 -7.84 -26.07
CA ASP A 148 3.62 -7.51 -27.31
C ASP A 148 2.64 -6.94 -28.36
N ALA A 149 1.47 -7.57 -28.54
CA ALA A 149 0.43 -7.06 -29.43
C ALA A 149 -0.13 -5.69 -28.99
N MET A 150 -0.24 -5.44 -27.69
CA MET A 150 -0.65 -4.13 -27.17
C MET A 150 0.41 -3.06 -27.47
N VAL A 151 1.70 -3.38 -27.29
CA VAL A 151 2.81 -2.48 -27.61
C VAL A 151 2.85 -2.18 -29.11
N ASP A 152 2.78 -3.22 -29.95
CA ASP A 152 2.77 -3.08 -31.41
C ASP A 152 1.61 -2.20 -31.90
N SER A 153 0.42 -2.37 -31.30
CA SER A 153 -0.74 -1.54 -31.64
C SER A 153 -0.54 -0.06 -31.28
N LEU A 154 0.17 0.25 -30.19
CA LEU A 154 0.47 1.64 -29.83
C LEU A 154 1.52 2.24 -30.76
N LEU A 155 2.57 1.48 -31.07
CA LEU A 155 3.66 1.92 -31.95
C LEU A 155 3.23 2.08 -33.42
N ALA A 156 2.20 1.35 -33.85
CA ALA A 156 1.62 1.53 -35.17
C ALA A 156 0.97 2.91 -35.36
N GLU A 157 0.44 3.50 -34.28
CA GLU A 157 -0.23 4.81 -34.28
C GLU A 157 0.72 5.95 -33.86
N ASP A 158 1.63 5.67 -32.92
CA ASP A 158 2.67 6.60 -32.46
C ASP A 158 4.03 5.88 -32.39
N PRO A 159 4.83 5.91 -33.48
CA PRO A 159 6.12 5.24 -33.54
C PRO A 159 7.18 5.77 -32.57
N GLU A 160 6.98 6.97 -32.00
CA GLU A 160 7.90 7.59 -31.03
C GLU A 160 7.48 7.30 -29.57
N ALA A 161 6.32 6.66 -29.36
CA ALA A 161 5.82 6.33 -28.04
C ALA A 161 6.75 5.37 -27.29
N THR A 162 6.90 5.59 -25.99
CA THR A 162 7.53 4.63 -25.07
C THR A 162 6.46 4.02 -24.18
N VAL A 163 6.31 2.70 -24.24
CA VAL A 163 5.32 1.96 -23.46
C VAL A 163 5.99 1.39 -22.20
N LEU A 164 5.51 1.82 -21.03
CA LEU A 164 6.01 1.39 -19.73
C LEU A 164 4.92 0.63 -18.97
N PRO A 165 5.27 -0.41 -18.20
CA PRO A 165 4.29 -1.14 -17.40
C PRO A 165 3.87 -0.30 -16.19
N TYR A 166 2.66 -0.52 -15.68
CA TYR A 166 2.13 0.22 -14.54
C TYR A 166 1.38 -0.71 -13.57
N THR A 167 1.77 -0.67 -12.30
CA THR A 167 1.05 -1.35 -11.21
C THR A 167 -0.10 -0.48 -10.72
N LEU A 168 -1.32 -0.99 -10.81
CA LEU A 168 -2.51 -0.31 -10.29
C LEU A 168 -2.62 -0.47 -8.77
N SER A 169 -2.71 0.64 -8.02
CA SER A 169 -2.88 0.64 -6.56
C SER A 169 -4.31 0.31 -6.07
N GLY A 170 -5.24 0.08 -7.01
CA GLY A 170 -6.66 -0.17 -6.78
C GLY A 170 -7.13 -1.60 -7.04
N GLY A 171 -8.44 -1.82 -6.94
CA GLY A 171 -9.07 -3.07 -7.34
C GLY A 171 -9.16 -3.22 -8.86
N THR A 172 -9.09 -4.44 -9.36
CA THR A 172 -9.24 -4.78 -10.79
C THR A 172 -9.90 -6.14 -10.95
N ASP A 173 -10.72 -6.30 -11.99
CA ASP A 173 -11.35 -7.59 -12.33
C ASP A 173 -10.32 -8.66 -12.69
N ASN A 174 -9.09 -8.27 -13.02
CA ASN A 174 -7.98 -9.22 -13.24
C ASN A 174 -7.77 -10.16 -12.06
N LYS A 175 -8.15 -9.76 -10.84
CA LYS A 175 -8.09 -10.63 -9.65
C LYS A 175 -8.99 -11.86 -9.76
N SER A 176 -10.16 -11.69 -10.37
CA SER A 176 -11.07 -12.80 -10.65
C SER A 176 -10.58 -13.59 -11.86
N LEU A 177 -10.12 -12.90 -12.91
CA LEU A 177 -9.67 -13.52 -14.15
C LEU A 177 -8.38 -14.33 -14.00
N ALA A 178 -7.47 -13.95 -13.11
CA ALA A 178 -6.21 -14.68 -12.84
C ALA A 178 -6.43 -16.12 -12.35
N ARG A 179 -7.65 -16.47 -11.95
CA ARG A 179 -8.03 -17.85 -11.58
C ARG A 179 -8.30 -18.75 -12.78
N LEU A 180 -8.38 -18.18 -13.99
CA LEU A 180 -8.76 -18.88 -15.22
C LEU A 180 -7.57 -19.46 -16.00
N GLY A 181 -6.34 -19.20 -15.56
CA GLY A 181 -5.12 -19.50 -16.32
C GLY A 181 -4.85 -18.46 -17.40
#